data_AF-A0A0N4YA92-F1
#
_entry.id   AF-A0A0N4YA92-F1
#
_cell.length_a   1.000
_cell.length_b   1.000
_cell.length_c   1.000
_cell.angle_alpha   90.00
_cell.angle_beta   90.00
_cell.angle_gamma   90.00
#
_symmetry.space_group_name_H-M   'P 1'
#
loop_
_entity.id
_entity.type
_entity.pdbx_description
1 polymer ?
#
loop_
_entity_poly.entity_id
_entity_poly.type
_entity_poly.pdbx_seq_one_letter_code
_entity_poly.pdbx_strand_id
1 'polypeptide(L)'
;MGKQQSRVLQTESEFERKKMDETQSQKQRYEQWEREFLEAQHRAKEFRAYWERRHQDDRDLWRDKDFANAVDKMSRAGYRGEYGHHEVPENDRILLDALYMQVTVGDFDGNESLPCAEEWKKLKGKTKIDAQREFIHHTNKMLTRYGWNPPEGWV
;
A
#
# COMPACT_ATOMS: atom_id res chain seq x y z
N MET A 1 31.62 -57.07 54.38
CA MET A 1 31.93 -55.98 53.42
C MET A 1 30.84 -55.71 52.36
N GLY A 2 29.86 -56.61 52.12
CA GLY A 2 28.88 -56.42 51.03
C GLY A 2 27.81 -55.32 51.19
N LYS A 3 27.46 -54.88 52.42
CA LYS A 3 26.42 -53.85 52.64
C LYS A 3 26.88 -52.42 52.26
N GLN A 4 28.17 -52.13 52.35
CA GLN A 4 28.72 -50.81 51.98
C GLN A 4 28.85 -50.67 50.46
N GLN A 5 29.27 -51.72 49.76
CA GLN A 5 29.31 -51.74 48.29
C GLN A 5 27.91 -51.63 47.66
N SER A 6 26.90 -52.29 48.24
CA SER A 6 25.51 -52.22 47.77
C SER A 6 24.91 -50.80 47.84
N ARG A 7 25.26 -50.02 48.87
CA ARG A 7 24.74 -48.66 49.07
C ARG A 7 25.39 -47.65 48.12
N VAL A 8 26.69 -47.82 47.83
CA VAL A 8 27.43 -47.00 46.86
C VAL A 8 26.90 -47.21 45.45
N LEU A 9 26.65 -48.47 45.05
CA LEU A 9 26.07 -48.79 43.73
C LEU A 9 24.64 -48.21 43.54
N GLN A 10 23.83 -48.17 44.61
CA GLN A 10 22.51 -47.53 44.56
C GLN A 10 22.62 -46.02 44.34
N THR A 11 23.48 -45.34 45.10
CA THR A 11 23.71 -43.89 44.94
C THR A 11 24.29 -43.52 43.58
N GLU A 12 25.18 -44.35 43.02
CA GLU A 12 25.72 -44.16 41.66
C GLU A 12 24.60 -44.31 40.60
N SER A 13 23.72 -45.30 40.75
CA SER A 13 22.59 -45.49 39.82
C SER A 13 21.56 -44.36 39.88
N GLU A 14 21.30 -43.80 41.06
CA GLU A 14 20.41 -42.64 41.24
C GLU A 14 21.02 -41.38 40.66
N PHE A 15 22.33 -41.19 40.81
CA PHE A 15 23.07 -40.08 40.22
C PHE A 15 23.02 -40.14 38.68
N GLU A 16 23.28 -41.31 38.09
CA GLU A 16 23.19 -41.49 36.64
C GLU A 16 21.77 -41.28 36.10
N ARG A 17 20.72 -41.74 36.82
CA ARG A 17 19.32 -41.43 36.45
C ARG A 17 19.05 -39.93 36.47
N LYS A 18 19.44 -39.21 37.53
CA LYS A 18 19.26 -37.76 37.61
C LYS A 18 19.98 -37.03 36.48
N LYS A 19 21.21 -37.43 36.17
CA LYS A 19 21.99 -36.86 35.07
C LYS A 19 21.33 -37.09 33.71
N MET A 20 20.79 -38.28 33.48
CA MET A 20 20.03 -38.61 32.27
C MET A 20 18.74 -37.80 32.15
N ASP A 21 17.98 -37.66 33.24
CA ASP A 21 16.76 -36.87 33.30
C ASP A 21 17.05 -35.37 33.05
N GLU A 22 18.11 -34.83 33.64
CA GLU A 22 18.57 -33.47 33.39
C GLU A 22 18.95 -33.26 31.92
N THR A 23 19.70 -34.19 31.33
CA THR A 23 20.09 -34.15 29.91
C THR A 23 18.86 -34.18 29.00
N GLN A 24 17.88 -35.03 29.30
CA GLN A 24 16.64 -35.12 28.55
C GLN A 24 15.81 -33.84 28.68
N SER A 25 15.75 -33.25 29.87
CA SER A 25 15.05 -31.98 30.10
C SER A 25 15.72 -30.81 29.35
N GLN A 26 17.05 -30.77 29.28
CA GLN A 26 17.79 -29.76 28.53
C GLN A 26 17.53 -29.91 27.02
N LYS A 27 17.54 -31.14 26.52
CA LYS A 27 17.20 -31.44 25.12
C LYS A 27 15.78 -30.98 24.78
N GLN A 28 14.80 -31.29 25.62
CA GLN A 28 13.40 -30.86 25.42
C GLN A 28 13.27 -29.33 25.42
N ARG A 29 13.97 -28.62 26.32
CA ARG A 29 13.99 -27.15 26.35
C ARG A 29 14.59 -26.57 25.08
N TYR A 30 15.68 -27.16 24.60
CA TYR A 30 16.33 -26.72 23.36
C TYR A 30 15.41 -26.92 22.15
N GLU A 31 14.79 -28.10 22.02
CA GLU A 31 13.83 -28.39 20.94
C GLU A 31 12.60 -27.47 21.00
N GLN A 32 12.12 -27.15 22.20
CA GLN A 32 11.05 -26.17 22.37
C GLN A 32 11.48 -24.77 21.93
N TRP A 33 12.65 -24.31 22.38
CA TRP A 33 13.20 -23.01 21.99
C TRP A 33 13.39 -22.91 20.47
N GLU A 34 13.90 -23.97 19.84
CA GLU A 34 14.12 -23.99 18.38
C GLU A 34 12.79 -23.85 17.62
N ARG A 35 11.73 -24.54 18.06
CA ARG A 35 10.38 -24.38 17.49
C ARG A 35 9.85 -22.96 17.68
N GLU A 36 9.91 -22.44 18.89
CA GLU A 36 9.45 -21.09 19.20
C GLU A 36 10.21 -20.02 18.41
N PHE A 37 11.51 -20.22 18.22
CA PHE A 37 12.36 -19.34 17.42
C PHE A 37 11.95 -19.34 15.93
N LEU A 38 11.72 -20.52 15.35
CA LEU A 38 11.24 -20.65 13.98
C LEU A 38 9.85 -20.04 13.79
N GLU A 39 8.92 -20.28 14.72
CA GLU A 39 7.60 -19.64 14.72
C GLU A 39 7.70 -18.12 14.82
N ALA A 40 8.59 -17.60 15.67
CA ALA A 40 8.81 -16.17 15.81
C ALA A 40 9.35 -15.56 14.50
N GLN A 41 10.24 -16.25 13.80
CA GLN A 41 10.70 -15.82 12.47
C GLN A 41 9.57 -15.82 11.44
N HIS A 42 8.73 -16.84 11.43
CA HIS A 42 7.56 -16.89 10.55
C HIS A 42 6.58 -15.74 10.84
N ARG A 43 6.24 -15.52 12.11
CA ARG A 43 5.40 -14.40 12.54
C ARG A 43 5.99 -13.05 12.16
N ALA A 44 7.32 -12.88 12.26
CA ALA A 44 7.98 -11.64 11.85
C ALA A 44 7.86 -11.40 10.33
N LYS A 45 7.96 -12.45 9.50
CA LYS A 45 7.73 -12.34 8.05
C LYS A 45 6.29 -11.97 7.73
N GLU A 46 5.32 -12.61 8.38
CA GLU A 46 3.89 -12.31 8.21
C GLU A 46 3.57 -10.87 8.63
N PHE A 47 4.09 -10.44 9.77
CA PHE A 47 3.90 -9.09 10.28
C PHE A 47 4.48 -8.04 9.33
N ARG A 48 5.69 -8.29 8.81
CA ARG A 48 6.31 -7.42 7.80
C ARG A 48 5.45 -7.33 6.54
N ALA A 49 5.00 -8.46 6.00
CA ALA A 49 4.15 -8.47 4.81
C ALA A 49 2.81 -7.75 5.02
N TYR A 50 2.20 -7.90 6.20
CA TYR A 50 1.00 -7.16 6.59
C TYR A 50 1.22 -5.64 6.58
N TRP A 51 2.30 -5.19 7.22
CA TRP A 51 2.60 -3.75 7.28
C TRP A 51 2.98 -3.17 5.93
N GLU A 52 3.73 -3.89 5.11
CA GLU A 52 4.06 -3.47 3.74
C GLU A 52 2.79 -3.29 2.90
N ARG A 53 1.84 -4.22 2.98
CA ARG A 53 0.52 -4.09 2.34
C ARG A 53 -0.25 -2.87 2.84
N ARG A 54 -0.33 -2.70 4.16
CA ARG A 54 -1.05 -1.56 4.76
C ARG A 54 -0.46 -0.21 4.38
N HIS A 55 0.87 -0.09 4.32
CA HIS A 55 1.54 1.13 3.85
C HIS A 55 1.30 1.39 2.36
N GLN A 56 1.05 0.35 1.57
CA GLN A 56 0.65 0.52 0.18
C GLN A 56 -0.80 1.03 0.10
N ASP A 57 -1.72 0.39 0.82
CA ASP A 57 -3.14 0.77 0.85
C ASP A 57 -3.34 2.20 1.37
N ASP A 58 -2.65 2.60 2.45
CA ASP A 58 -2.71 3.97 2.99
C ASP A 58 -2.19 5.01 1.98
N ARG A 59 -1.14 4.66 1.21
CA ARG A 59 -0.62 5.53 0.15
C ARG A 59 -1.60 5.66 -1.02
N ASP A 60 -2.29 4.59 -1.38
CA ASP A 60 -3.27 4.59 -2.47
C ASP A 60 -4.57 5.32 -2.08
N LEU A 61 -5.02 5.18 -0.83
CA LEU A 61 -6.14 5.97 -0.26
C LEU A 61 -5.87 7.47 -0.32
N TRP A 62 -4.64 7.90 0.00
CA TRP A 62 -4.29 9.31 -0.06
C TRP A 62 -4.28 9.84 -1.51
N ARG A 63 -3.84 9.03 -2.47
CA ARG A 63 -3.87 9.36 -3.90
C ARG A 63 -5.30 9.49 -4.43
N ASP A 64 -6.21 8.61 -4.02
CA ASP A 64 -7.61 8.70 -4.40
C ASP A 64 -8.26 10.00 -3.88
N LYS A 65 -7.89 10.44 -2.66
CA LYS A 65 -8.31 11.75 -2.12
C LYS A 65 -7.76 12.92 -2.92
N ASP A 66 -6.46 12.91 -3.24
CA ASP A 66 -5.83 13.98 -4.02
C ASP A 66 -6.38 14.05 -5.44
N PHE A 67 -6.67 12.89 -6.05
CA PHE A 67 -7.32 12.79 -7.34
C PHE A 67 -8.74 13.38 -7.30
N ALA A 68 -9.56 13.02 -6.30
CA ALA A 68 -10.90 13.58 -6.16
C ALA A 68 -10.87 15.12 -5.97
N ASN A 69 -9.92 15.63 -5.18
CA ASN A 69 -9.72 17.07 -5.01
C ASN A 69 -9.27 17.76 -6.31
N ALA A 70 -8.42 17.12 -7.11
CA ALA A 70 -8.01 17.61 -8.42
C ALA A 70 -9.21 17.65 -9.39
N VAL A 71 -10.05 16.62 -9.41
CA VAL A 71 -11.28 16.57 -10.23
C VAL A 71 -12.24 17.70 -9.84
N ASP A 72 -12.49 17.91 -8.54
CA ASP A 72 -13.36 18.99 -8.07
C ASP A 72 -12.83 20.37 -8.49
N LYS A 73 -11.54 20.64 -8.27
CA LYS A 73 -10.93 21.91 -8.71
C LYS A 73 -10.96 22.08 -10.22
N MET A 74 -10.72 21.02 -10.97
CA MET A 74 -10.74 21.05 -12.43
C MET A 74 -12.14 21.31 -12.99
N SER A 75 -13.19 20.82 -12.33
CA SER A 75 -14.58 21.13 -12.70
C SER A 75 -14.90 22.63 -12.64
N ARG A 76 -14.17 23.37 -11.80
CA ARG A 76 -14.26 24.83 -11.60
C ARG A 76 -13.07 25.56 -12.22
N ALA A 77 -12.27 24.88 -13.03
CA ALA A 77 -11.10 25.47 -13.65
C ALA A 77 -11.51 26.45 -14.75
N GLY A 78 -10.72 27.51 -14.84
CA GLY A 78 -11.01 28.67 -15.65
C GLY A 78 -11.54 29.81 -14.79
N TYR A 79 -10.75 30.87 -14.70
CA TYR A 79 -11.12 32.08 -13.98
C TYR A 79 -12.27 32.77 -14.71
N ARG A 80 -13.34 33.04 -13.97
CA ARG A 80 -14.41 33.94 -14.41
C ARG A 80 -14.66 34.93 -13.29
N GLY A 81 -14.22 36.17 -13.48
CA GLY A 81 -14.36 37.24 -12.48
C GLY A 81 -14.15 38.63 -13.09
N GLU A 82 -14.07 39.63 -12.22
CA GLU A 82 -13.99 41.05 -12.61
C GLU A 82 -12.78 41.36 -13.50
N TYR A 83 -11.67 40.62 -13.33
CA TYR A 83 -10.43 40.82 -14.08
C TYR A 83 -10.34 40.03 -15.40
N GLY A 84 -11.42 39.33 -15.81
CA GLY A 84 -11.50 38.66 -17.11
C GLY A 84 -12.01 37.22 -17.07
N HIS A 85 -12.02 36.60 -18.25
CA HIS A 85 -12.43 35.21 -18.45
C HIS A 85 -11.27 34.42 -19.08
N HIS A 86 -10.75 33.46 -18.33
CA HIS A 86 -9.72 32.54 -18.80
C HIS A 86 -10.30 31.14 -18.79
N GLU A 87 -10.51 30.56 -19.96
CA GLU A 87 -10.97 29.18 -20.07
C GLU A 87 -9.80 28.24 -20.31
N VAL A 88 -9.92 27.02 -19.78
CA VAL A 88 -8.96 25.97 -20.09
C VAL A 88 -9.15 25.54 -21.55
N PRO A 89 -8.06 25.47 -22.34
CA PRO A 89 -8.13 25.02 -23.73
C PRO A 89 -8.81 23.66 -23.87
N GLU A 90 -9.60 23.49 -24.93
CA GLU A 90 -10.38 22.29 -25.17
C GLU A 90 -9.51 21.02 -25.27
N ASN A 91 -8.36 21.09 -25.93
CA ASN A 91 -7.43 19.97 -26.02
C ASN A 91 -6.92 19.49 -24.65
N ASP A 92 -6.66 20.43 -23.71
CA ASP A 92 -6.23 20.08 -22.36
C ASP A 92 -7.39 19.44 -21.57
N ARG A 93 -8.64 19.86 -21.80
CA ARG A 93 -9.83 19.24 -21.22
C ARG A 93 -10.02 17.81 -21.73
N ILE A 94 -9.91 17.61 -23.05
CA ILE A 94 -10.02 16.29 -23.68
C ILE A 94 -8.95 15.32 -23.13
N LEU A 95 -7.72 15.79 -22.94
CA LEU A 95 -6.66 14.99 -22.32
C LEU A 95 -6.99 14.63 -20.86
N LEU A 96 -7.47 15.59 -20.08
CA LEU A 96 -7.86 15.35 -18.68
C LEU A 96 -9.04 14.40 -18.58
N ASP A 97 -10.03 14.50 -19.47
CA ASP A 97 -11.16 13.58 -19.56
C ASP A 97 -10.69 12.17 -19.92
N ALA A 98 -9.76 12.02 -20.87
CA ALA A 98 -9.17 10.72 -21.19
C ALA A 98 -8.42 10.10 -19.99
N LEU A 99 -7.64 10.90 -19.26
CA LEU A 99 -6.97 10.47 -18.03
C LEU A 99 -7.98 10.08 -16.93
N TYR A 100 -9.06 10.84 -16.79
CA TYR A 100 -10.15 10.51 -15.86
C TYR A 100 -10.80 9.17 -16.19
N MET A 101 -11.09 8.91 -17.48
CA MET A 101 -11.60 7.62 -17.93
C MET A 101 -10.61 6.47 -17.65
N GLN A 102 -9.31 6.67 -17.89
CA GLN A 102 -8.29 5.68 -17.57
C GLN A 102 -8.21 5.36 -16.06
N VAL A 103 -8.42 6.35 -15.19
CA VAL A 103 -8.41 6.15 -13.73
C VAL A 103 -9.65 5.41 -13.24
N THR A 104 -10.81 5.69 -13.83
CA THR A 104 -12.12 5.21 -13.34
C THR A 104 -12.58 3.92 -14.00
N VAL A 105 -12.39 3.80 -15.32
CA VAL A 105 -12.83 2.66 -16.13
C VAL A 105 -11.66 1.73 -16.47
N GLY A 106 -10.45 2.28 -16.63
CA GLY A 106 -9.27 1.54 -17.09
C GLY A 106 -9.07 1.71 -18.59
N ASP A 107 -8.60 0.66 -19.27
CA ASP A 107 -8.38 0.72 -20.72
C ASP A 107 -9.67 1.00 -21.49
N PHE A 108 -9.52 1.64 -22.66
CA PHE A 108 -10.62 2.02 -23.54
C PHE A 108 -11.64 0.88 -23.78
N ASP A 109 -12.90 1.18 -23.51
CA ASP A 109 -14.02 0.22 -23.48
C ASP A 109 -14.70 0.00 -24.84
N GLY A 110 -14.30 0.73 -25.88
CA GLY A 110 -14.91 0.69 -27.20
C GLY A 110 -15.92 1.82 -27.48
N ASN A 111 -16.16 2.72 -26.52
CA ASN A 111 -17.08 3.83 -26.70
C ASN A 111 -16.47 4.99 -27.51
N GLU A 112 -16.71 4.99 -28.81
CA GLU A 112 -16.20 6.03 -29.72
C GLU A 112 -17.02 7.34 -29.70
N SER A 113 -18.15 7.39 -29.00
CA SER A 113 -18.96 8.63 -28.94
C SER A 113 -18.39 9.68 -28.00
N LEU A 114 -17.36 9.34 -27.21
CA LEU A 114 -16.74 10.26 -26.27
C LEU A 114 -15.77 11.21 -27.00
N PRO A 115 -15.80 12.52 -26.73
CA PRO A 115 -14.83 13.46 -27.28
C PRO A 115 -13.37 13.10 -26.97
N CYS A 116 -13.14 12.43 -25.83
CA CYS A 116 -11.83 11.99 -25.39
C CYS A 116 -11.41 10.59 -25.86
N ALA A 117 -12.23 9.91 -26.68
CA ALA A 117 -11.98 8.51 -27.09
C ALA A 117 -10.61 8.32 -27.75
N GLU A 118 -10.21 9.22 -28.65
CA GLU A 118 -8.92 9.13 -29.35
C GLU A 118 -7.72 9.32 -28.42
N GLU A 119 -7.83 10.22 -27.44
CA GLU A 119 -6.78 10.37 -26.42
C GLU A 119 -6.78 9.19 -25.44
N TRP A 120 -7.96 8.66 -25.07
CA TRP A 120 -8.08 7.53 -24.17
C TRP A 120 -7.48 6.25 -24.77
N LYS A 121 -7.68 6.01 -26.08
CA LYS A 121 -7.03 4.90 -26.82
C LYS A 121 -5.50 4.92 -26.71
N LYS A 122 -4.88 6.10 -26.66
CA LYS A 122 -3.41 6.25 -26.51
C LYS A 122 -2.92 5.88 -25.11
N LEU A 123 -3.80 5.86 -24.11
CA LEU A 123 -3.47 5.55 -22.72
C LEU A 123 -3.49 4.04 -22.42
N LYS A 124 -3.73 3.19 -23.43
CA LYS A 124 -3.82 1.73 -23.26
C LYS A 124 -2.62 1.16 -22.49
N GLY A 125 -2.91 0.40 -21.44
CA GLY A 125 -1.92 -0.21 -20.56
C GLY A 125 -1.34 0.71 -19.48
N LYS A 126 -1.77 1.99 -19.43
CA LYS A 126 -1.39 2.90 -18.35
C LYS A 126 -2.09 2.50 -17.05
N THR A 127 -1.32 2.37 -15.97
CA THR A 127 -1.88 1.98 -14.68
C THR A 127 -2.76 3.08 -14.09
N LYS A 128 -3.72 2.71 -13.22
CA LYS A 128 -4.55 3.68 -12.48
C LYS A 128 -3.70 4.71 -11.76
N ILE A 129 -2.63 4.27 -11.07
CA ILE A 129 -1.76 5.15 -10.28
C ILE A 129 -1.02 6.15 -11.19
N ASP A 130 -0.50 5.70 -12.33
CA ASP A 130 0.22 6.58 -13.24
C ASP A 130 -0.72 7.59 -13.89
N ALA A 131 -1.92 7.16 -14.29
CA ALA A 131 -2.95 8.04 -14.81
C ALA A 131 -3.40 9.08 -13.77
N GLN A 132 -3.54 8.71 -12.49
CA GLN A 132 -3.83 9.66 -11.40
C GLN A 132 -2.73 10.71 -11.23
N ARG A 133 -1.45 10.28 -11.23
CA ARG A 133 -0.32 11.19 -11.08
C ARG A 133 -0.25 12.19 -12.22
N GLU A 134 -0.46 11.72 -13.44
CA GLU A 134 -0.49 12.56 -14.63
C GLU A 134 -1.68 13.53 -14.61
N PHE A 135 -2.87 13.05 -14.24
CA PHE A 135 -4.05 13.90 -14.09
C PHE A 135 -3.82 15.03 -13.08
N ILE A 136 -3.29 14.70 -11.90
CA ILE A 136 -2.99 15.69 -10.84
C ILE A 136 -1.93 16.70 -11.33
N HIS A 137 -0.89 16.22 -12.01
CA HIS A 137 0.16 17.08 -12.55
C HIS A 137 -0.40 18.07 -13.58
N HIS A 138 -1.17 17.58 -14.56
CA HIS A 138 -1.79 18.42 -15.57
C HIS A 138 -2.79 19.39 -14.96
N THR A 139 -3.63 18.94 -14.03
CA THR A 139 -4.58 19.79 -13.30
C THR A 139 -3.86 20.93 -12.58
N ASN A 140 -2.82 20.65 -11.79
CA ASN A 140 -2.07 21.71 -11.09
C ASN A 140 -1.47 22.74 -12.07
N LYS A 141 -0.95 22.28 -13.21
CA LYS A 141 -0.44 23.16 -14.27
C LYS A 141 -1.55 24.04 -14.87
N MET A 142 -2.74 23.49 -15.09
CA MET A 142 -3.90 24.23 -15.60
C MET A 142 -4.39 25.26 -14.58
N LEU A 143 -4.60 24.87 -13.32
CA LEU A 143 -5.06 25.75 -12.25
C LEU A 143 -4.09 26.92 -12.03
N THR A 144 -2.78 26.68 -12.14
CA THR A 144 -1.77 27.74 -12.03
C THR A 144 -1.85 28.74 -13.18
N ARG A 145 -2.19 28.29 -14.39
CA ARG A 145 -2.21 29.12 -15.60
C ARG A 145 -3.52 29.87 -15.80
N TYR A 146 -4.63 29.19 -15.58
CA TYR A 146 -5.97 29.67 -15.92
C TYR A 146 -6.80 30.02 -14.69
N GLY A 147 -6.27 29.76 -13.49
CA GLY A 147 -7.01 29.95 -12.25
C GLY A 147 -8.15 28.94 -12.08
N TRP A 148 -8.81 29.07 -10.94
CA TRP A 148 -10.04 28.35 -10.64
C TRP A 148 -10.90 29.19 -9.72
N ASN A 149 -12.21 28.98 -9.78
CA ASN A 149 -13.15 29.70 -8.95
C ASN A 149 -13.50 28.87 -7.71
N PRO A 150 -13.04 29.25 -6.50
CA PRO A 150 -13.34 28.51 -5.29
C PRO A 150 -14.85 28.56 -4.96
N PRO A 151 -15.37 27.55 -4.24
CA PRO A 151 -16.73 27.58 -3.72
C PRO A 151 -16.96 28.79 -2.81
N GLU A 152 -18.22 29.22 -2.72
CA GLU A 152 -18.64 30.24 -1.77
C GLU A 152 -18.30 29.80 -0.34
N GLY A 153 -17.60 30.65 0.43
CA GLY A 153 -17.16 30.37 1.81
C GLY A 153 -15.84 29.59 1.95
N TRP A 154 -15.06 29.41 0.88
CA TRP A 154 -13.76 28.72 0.92
C TRP A 154 -12.57 29.58 1.42
N VAL A 155 -12.80 30.88 1.65
CA VAL A 155 -11.78 31.85 2.12
C VAL A 155 -12.00 32.19 3.59
#